data_AF-A0AA39JGA5-F1
#
_entry.id   AF-A0AA39JGA5-F1
#
_cell.length_a   1.000
_cell.length_b   1.000
_cell.length_c   1.000
_cell.angle_alpha   90.00
_cell.angle_beta   90.00
_cell.angle_gamma   90.00
#
_symmetry.space_group_name_H-M   'P 1'
#
loop_
_entity.id
_entity.type
_entity.pdbx_description
1 polymer ?
#
loop_
_entity_poly.entity_id
_entity_poly.type
_entity_poly.pdbx_seq_one_letter_code
_entity_poly.pdbx_strand_id
1 'polypeptide(L)'
;MSYPSEAIYSHIETMDRAQRREYRNQLFNEAIHLKLKREIELIMSYQLIQIMRSAQDEIAQSKSYRQKRSLLRQLAATLEDFKPGIRETFGEDSEAYQHLLLEEQLLCHQ
;
A
#
# COMPACT_ATOMS: atom_id res chain seq x y z
N MET A 1 7.41 -26.55 14.74
CA MET A 1 6.51 -26.39 13.57
C MET A 1 5.14 -26.84 14.01
N SER A 2 4.19 -25.93 14.21
CA SER A 2 2.84 -26.29 14.67
C SER A 2 1.94 -26.47 13.46
N TYR A 3 1.42 -27.68 13.26
CA TYR A 3 0.47 -27.99 12.20
C TYR A 3 -0.82 -27.20 12.42
N PRO A 4 -1.25 -26.33 11.47
CA PRO A 4 -2.57 -25.68 11.55
C PRO A 4 -3.71 -26.61 11.10
N SER A 5 -3.45 -27.91 10.89
CA SER A 5 -4.25 -28.71 9.97
C SER A 5 -5.40 -29.48 10.64
N GLU A 6 -5.19 -30.20 11.75
CA GLU A 6 -6.18 -31.20 12.19
C GLU A 6 -7.51 -30.60 12.65
N ALA A 7 -7.49 -29.47 13.37
CA ALA A 7 -8.71 -28.82 13.84
C ALA A 7 -9.54 -28.25 12.67
N ILE A 8 -8.89 -27.65 11.67
CA ILE A 8 -9.57 -27.09 10.49
C ILE A 8 -10.15 -28.21 9.62
N TYR A 9 -9.39 -29.30 9.41
CA TYR A 9 -9.89 -30.45 8.65
C TYR A 9 -11.08 -31.13 9.34
N SER A 10 -11.02 -31.31 10.66
CA SER A 10 -12.15 -31.89 11.43
C SER A 10 -13.42 -31.05 11.34
N HIS A 11 -13.29 -29.71 11.32
CA HIS A 11 -14.43 -28.82 11.24
C HIS A 11 -15.08 -28.85 9.85
N ILE A 12 -14.28 -28.87 8.79
CA ILE A 12 -14.76 -28.99 7.39
C ILE A 12 -15.48 -30.34 7.16
N GLU A 13 -15.01 -31.42 7.79
CA GLU A 13 -15.66 -32.74 7.71
C GLU A 13 -17.06 -32.73 8.35
N THR A 14 -17.25 -32.00 9.44
CA THR A 14 -18.56 -31.88 10.11
C THR A 14 -19.56 -30.95 9.40
N MET A 15 -19.11 -30.11 8.46
CA MET A 15 -19.99 -29.21 7.72
C MET A 15 -20.92 -29.93 6.75
N ASP A 16 -22.17 -29.47 6.66
CA ASP A 16 -23.08 -29.91 5.61
C ASP A 16 -22.72 -29.32 4.23
N ARG A 17 -23.42 -29.78 3.18
CA ARG A 17 -23.12 -29.38 1.80
C ARG A 17 -23.34 -27.88 1.55
N ALA A 18 -24.30 -27.25 2.21
CA ALA A 18 -24.59 -25.82 2.08
C ALA A 18 -23.50 -24.98 2.78
N GLN A 19 -23.13 -25.36 4.00
CA GLN A 19 -22.05 -24.74 4.78
C GLN A 19 -20.70 -24.82 4.06
N ARG A 20 -20.35 -25.98 3.48
CA ARG A 20 -19.12 -26.12 2.65
C ARG A 20 -19.13 -25.29 1.38
N ARG A 21 -20.31 -24.94 0.84
CA ARG A 21 -20.43 -24.06 -0.32
C ARG A 21 -20.25 -22.60 0.10
N GLU A 22 -20.86 -22.20 1.20
CA GLU A 22 -20.72 -20.85 1.75
C GLU A 22 -19.27 -20.56 2.16
N TYR A 23 -18.63 -21.48 2.88
CA TYR A 23 -17.21 -21.37 3.26
C TYR A 23 -16.29 -21.21 2.04
N ARG A 24 -16.52 -22.00 0.97
CA ARG A 24 -15.74 -21.85 -0.28
C ARG A 24 -15.97 -20.50 -0.97
N ASN A 25 -17.20 -20.00 -0.96
CA ASN A 25 -17.51 -18.70 -1.52
C ASN A 25 -16.83 -17.58 -0.71
N GLN A 26 -16.81 -17.69 0.63
CA GLN A 26 -16.11 -16.76 1.50
C GLN A 26 -14.61 -16.75 1.22
N LEU A 27 -13.96 -17.91 1.19
CA LEU A 27 -12.53 -18.03 0.85
C LEU A 27 -12.21 -17.47 -0.54
N PHE A 28 -13.08 -17.72 -1.52
CA PHE A 28 -12.91 -17.19 -2.88
C PHE A 28 -13.03 -15.67 -2.92
N ASN A 29 -14.01 -15.11 -2.21
CA ASN A 29 -14.20 -13.66 -2.09
C ASN A 29 -13.03 -13.00 -1.35
N GLU A 30 -12.54 -13.61 -0.28
CA GLU A 30 -11.35 -13.17 0.46
C GLU A 30 -10.10 -13.18 -0.43
N ALA A 31 -9.90 -14.24 -1.22
CA ALA A 31 -8.79 -14.34 -2.14
C ALA A 31 -8.84 -13.27 -3.24
N ILE A 32 -10.02 -13.00 -3.79
CA ILE A 32 -10.23 -11.90 -4.76
C ILE A 32 -9.92 -10.56 -4.10
N HIS A 33 -10.46 -10.31 -2.90
CA HIS A 33 -10.25 -9.07 -2.18
C HIS A 33 -8.76 -8.83 -1.89
N LEU A 34 -8.04 -9.87 -1.44
CA LEU A 34 -6.59 -9.79 -1.20
C LEU A 34 -5.82 -9.48 -2.49
N LYS A 35 -6.19 -10.12 -3.61
CA LYS A 35 -5.57 -9.87 -4.92
C LYS A 35 -5.81 -8.43 -5.37
N LEU A 36 -7.05 -7.94 -5.30
CA LEU A 36 -7.40 -6.56 -5.66
C LEU A 36 -6.66 -5.56 -4.79
N LYS A 37 -6.60 -5.79 -3.47
CA LYS A 37 -5.83 -4.96 -2.55
C LYS A 37 -4.37 -4.86 -3.00
N ARG A 38 -3.74 -5.99 -3.32
CA ARG A 38 -2.35 -6.01 -3.80
C ARG A 38 -2.15 -5.29 -5.14
N GLU A 39 -3.08 -5.44 -6.08
CA GLU A 39 -3.03 -4.72 -7.37
C GLU A 39 -3.16 -3.20 -7.17
N ILE A 40 -4.05 -2.75 -6.30
CA ILE A 40 -4.21 -1.33 -5.96
C ILE A 40 -2.94 -0.80 -5.28
N GLU A 41 -2.35 -1.56 -4.36
CA GLU A 41 -1.09 -1.21 -3.69
C GLU A 41 0.04 -0.97 -4.69
N LEU A 42 0.18 -1.88 -5.67
CA LEU A 42 1.19 -1.76 -6.72
C LEU A 42 0.95 -0.53 -7.61
N ILE A 43 -0.30 -0.27 -8.01
CA ILE A 43 -0.65 0.89 -8.85
C ILE A 43 -0.34 2.19 -8.11
N MET A 44 -0.71 2.31 -6.84
CA MET A 44 -0.45 3.52 -6.06
C MET A 44 1.04 3.71 -5.79
N SER A 45 1.77 2.64 -5.49
CA SER A 45 3.23 2.71 -5.33
C SER A 45 3.90 3.20 -6.62
N TYR A 46 3.45 2.70 -7.77
CA TYR A 46 3.94 3.16 -9.07
C TYR A 46 3.61 4.64 -9.33
N GLN A 47 2.38 5.07 -9.07
CA GLN A 47 1.97 6.47 -9.22
C GLN A 47 2.76 7.41 -8.32
N LEU A 48 3.01 7.00 -7.06
CA LEU A 48 3.83 7.75 -6.12
C LEU A 48 5.25 7.95 -6.66
N ILE A 49 5.89 6.89 -7.17
CA ILE A 49 7.23 6.96 -7.79
C ILE A 49 7.24 7.94 -8.98
N GLN A 50 6.20 7.94 -9.81
CA GLN A 50 6.10 8.85 -10.96
C GLN A 50 5.98 10.32 -10.53
N ILE A 51 5.15 10.60 -9.52
CA ILE A 51 5.01 11.95 -8.93
C ILE A 51 6.35 12.41 -8.38
N MET A 52 7.03 11.55 -7.61
CA MET A 52 8.34 11.84 -7.01
C MET A 52 9.38 12.16 -8.07
N ARG A 53 9.48 11.34 -9.13
CA ARG A 53 10.43 11.58 -10.24
C ARG A 53 10.13 12.88 -10.98
N SER A 54 8.86 13.14 -11.30
CA SER A 54 8.46 14.38 -11.97
C SER A 54 8.82 15.61 -11.13
N ALA A 55 8.58 15.55 -9.82
CA ALA A 55 8.91 16.64 -8.92
C ALA A 55 10.43 16.84 -8.77
N GLN A 56 11.20 15.75 -8.71
CA GLN A 56 12.67 15.79 -8.69
C GLN A 56 13.22 16.44 -9.97
N ASP A 57 12.70 16.08 -11.14
CA ASP A 57 13.09 16.66 -12.42
C ASP A 57 12.79 18.16 -12.47
N GLU A 58 11.61 18.57 -11.99
CA GLU A 58 11.21 19.98 -11.95
C GLU A 58 12.10 20.80 -10.98
N ILE A 59 12.42 20.24 -9.82
CA ILE A 59 13.34 20.84 -8.84
C ILE A 59 14.76 20.97 -9.43
N ALA A 60 15.23 19.94 -10.15
CA ALA A 60 16.54 19.94 -10.78
C ALA A 60 16.66 21.02 -11.86
N GLN A 61 15.61 21.21 -12.65
CA GLN A 61 15.55 22.19 -13.74
C GLN A 61 15.32 23.63 -13.24
N SER A 62 14.75 23.80 -12.05
CA SER A 62 14.52 25.13 -11.48
C SER A 62 15.82 25.87 -11.20
N LYS A 63 15.93 27.11 -11.68
CA LYS A 63 17.09 27.98 -11.43
C LYS A 63 16.95 28.82 -10.16
N SER A 64 15.74 28.98 -9.65
CA SER A 64 15.45 29.83 -8.50
C SER A 64 15.37 29.00 -7.21
N TYR A 65 16.20 29.35 -6.24
CA TYR A 65 16.14 28.74 -4.90
C TYR A 65 14.73 28.84 -4.28
N ARG A 66 14.03 29.96 -4.51
CA ARG A 66 12.67 30.16 -4.01
C ARG A 66 11.67 29.19 -4.65
N GLN A 67 11.82 28.92 -5.94
CA GLN A 67 10.97 27.96 -6.65
C GLN A 67 11.27 26.53 -6.18
N LYS A 68 12.55 26.13 -6.08
CA LYS A 68 12.94 24.83 -5.52
C LYS A 68 12.32 24.59 -4.14
N ARG A 69 12.44 25.57 -3.24
CA ARG A 69 11.86 25.49 -1.90
C ARG A 69 10.33 25.39 -1.90
N SER A 70 9.67 26.05 -2.85
CA SER A 70 8.22 25.95 -3.01
C SER A 70 7.80 24.54 -3.47
N LEU A 71 8.50 23.99 -4.47
CA LEU A 71 8.24 22.66 -5.01
C LEU A 71 8.49 21.57 -3.96
N LEU A 72 9.59 21.66 -3.21
CA LEU A 72 9.88 20.73 -2.11
C LEU A 72 8.77 20.73 -1.05
N ARG A 73 8.23 21.90 -0.70
CA ARG A 73 7.11 22.00 0.25
C ARG A 73 5.82 21.41 -0.29
N GLN A 74 5.51 21.63 -1.57
CA GLN A 74 4.34 21.03 -2.21
C GLN A 74 4.45 19.52 -2.26
N LEU A 75 5.64 19.00 -2.56
CA LEU A 75 5.90 17.56 -2.58
C LEU A 75 5.74 16.95 -1.17
N ALA A 76 6.33 17.59 -0.15
CA ALA A 76 6.18 17.14 1.23
C ALA A 76 4.70 17.14 1.69
N ALA A 77 3.94 18.19 1.36
CA ALA A 77 2.51 18.23 1.67
C ALA A 77 1.72 17.12 0.96
N THR A 78 2.05 16.86 -0.30
CA THR A 78 1.44 15.78 -1.09
C THR A 78 1.69 14.42 -0.44
N LEU A 79 2.92 14.15 0.01
CA LEU A 79 3.25 12.89 0.70
C LEU A 79 2.50 12.75 2.03
N GLU A 80 2.39 13.83 2.82
CA GLU A 80 1.60 13.84 4.05
C GLU A 80 0.13 13.50 3.81
N ASP A 81 -0.47 14.01 2.73
CA ASP A 81 -1.86 13.73 2.38
C ASP A 81 -2.10 12.25 2.01
N PHE A 82 -1.07 11.56 1.47
CA PHE A 82 -1.16 10.14 1.12
C PHE A 82 -1.00 9.19 2.31
N LYS A 83 -0.29 9.59 3.38
CA LYS A 83 0.00 8.72 4.54
C LYS A 83 -1.25 8.08 5.16
N PRO A 84 -2.32 8.82 5.52
CA PRO A 84 -3.45 8.23 6.21
C PRO A 84 -4.16 7.19 5.34
N GLY A 85 -4.36 7.50 4.05
CA GLY A 85 -5.04 6.59 3.12
C GLY A 85 -4.26 5.30 2.89
N ILE A 86 -2.95 5.37 2.73
CA ILE A 86 -2.10 4.18 2.59
C ILE A 86 -2.07 3.38 3.89
N ARG A 87 -1.93 4.05 5.04
CA ARG A 87 -1.93 3.38 6.35
C ARG A 87 -3.24 2.65 6.62
N GLU A 88 -4.38 3.30 6.41
CA GLU A 88 -5.70 2.71 6.65
C GLU A 88 -6.00 1.55 5.70
N THR A 89 -5.55 1.66 4.45
CA THR A 89 -5.86 0.66 3.43
C THR A 89 -4.93 -0.54 3.49
N PHE A 90 -3.62 -0.35 3.66
CA PHE A 90 -2.61 -1.42 3.57
C PHE A 90 -1.95 -1.77 4.90
N GLY A 91 -1.98 -0.87 5.88
CA GLY A 91 -1.28 -1.02 7.15
C GLY A 91 0.13 -0.40 7.14
N GLU A 92 0.69 -0.21 8.33
CA GLU A 92 2.02 0.38 8.52
C GLU A 92 3.16 -0.53 8.02
N ASP A 93 2.95 -1.84 8.05
CA ASP A 93 3.92 -2.84 7.59
C ASP A 93 3.91 -3.05 6.06
N SER A 94 3.06 -2.33 5.33
CA SER A 94 2.96 -2.44 3.88
C SER A 94 4.18 -1.84 3.17
N GLU A 95 4.58 -2.43 2.04
CA GLU A 95 5.68 -1.92 1.23
C GLU A 95 5.39 -0.47 0.77
N ALA A 96 4.13 -0.19 0.41
CA ALA A 96 3.70 1.15 0.02
C ALA A 96 3.90 2.20 1.13
N TYR A 97 3.56 1.87 2.38
CA TYR A 97 3.72 2.78 3.51
C TYR A 97 5.20 3.00 3.86
N GLN A 98 5.99 1.92 3.88
CA GLN A 98 7.44 1.99 4.12
C GLN A 98 8.17 2.82 3.06
N HIS A 99 7.81 2.64 1.78
CA HIS A 99 8.35 3.46 0.70
C HIS A 99 8.02 4.94 0.88
N LEU A 100 6.79 5.26 1.28
CA LEU A 100 6.39 6.64 1.48
C LEU A 100 7.17 7.30 2.65
N LEU A 101 7.40 6.58 3.75
CA LEU A 101 8.21 7.08 4.87
C LEU A 101 9.67 7.36 4.47
N LEU A 102 10.27 6.49 3.65
CA LEU A 102 11.63 6.69 3.16
C LEU A 102 11.75 7.95 2.29
N GLU A 103 10.79 8.19 1.39
CA GLU A 103 10.79 9.36 0.53
C GLU A 103 10.61 10.67 1.31
N GLU A 104 9.77 10.66 2.34
CA GLU A 104 9.64 11.81 3.26
C GLU A 104 10.95 12.11 3.97
N GLN A 105 11.62 11.11 4.53
CA GLN A 105 12.91 11.29 5.20
C GLN A 105 13.94 11.92 4.25
N LEU A 106 14.00 11.45 3.01
CA LEU A 106 14.89 12.02 2.00
C LEU A 106 14.58 13.50 1.72
N LEU A 107 13.31 13.91 1.71
CA LEU A 107 12.92 15.31 1.53
C LEU A 107 13.24 16.20 2.74
N CYS A 108 13.15 15.67 3.95
CA CYS A 108 13.52 16.41 5.17
C CYS A 108 15.03 16.66 5.29
N HIS A 109 15.86 15.89 4.58
CA HIS A 109 17.33 15.97 4.63
C HIS A 109 17.97 16.78 3.48
N GLN A 110 17.18 17.34 2.55
CA GLN A 110 17.64 18.17 1.41
C GLN A 110 17.57 19.69 1.70
#